data_AF-A0A7X9ZNW1-F1
#
_entry.id   AF-A0A7X9ZNW1-F1
#
_cell.length_a   1.000
_cell.length_b   1.000
_cell.length_c   1.000
_cell.angle_alpha   90.00
_cell.angle_beta   90.00
_cell.angle_gamma   90.00
#
_symmetry.space_group_name_H-M   'P 1'
#
loop_
_entity.id
_entity.type
_entity.pdbx_description
1 polymer ?
#
loop_
_entity_poly.entity_id
_entity_poly.type
_entity_poly.pdbx_seq_one_letter_code
_entity_poly.pdbx_strand_id
1 'polypeptide(L)' 'MSWTFLLIQAGALCLAALGLTLLARPALARALLRLEDSEAAAYALRIGGAMIFAASLFLAGFSAAYRLAVRA' A
#
# COMPACT_ATOMS: atom_id res chain seq x y z
N MET A 1 6.60 -6.85 23.96
CA MET A 1 5.82 -6.44 22.78
C MET A 1 6.81 -6.34 21.62
N SER A 2 6.78 -7.25 20.63
CA SER A 2 7.86 -7.34 19.64
C SER A 2 7.82 -6.14 18.67
N TRP A 3 8.89 -5.35 18.67
CA TRP A 3 9.09 -4.20 17.78
C TRP A 3 8.81 -4.53 16.31
N THR A 4 9.11 -5.76 15.90
CA THR A 4 8.85 -6.29 14.56
C THR A 4 7.38 -6.16 14.14
N PHE A 5 6.43 -6.43 15.03
CA PHE A 5 5.02 -6.29 14.68
C PHE A 5 4.63 -4.84 14.42
N LEU A 6 5.12 -3.92 15.26
CA LEU A 6 4.85 -2.49 15.10
C LEU A 6 5.44 -1.97 13.80
N LEU A 7 6.65 -2.40 13.45
CA LEU A 7 7.29 -2.07 12.19
C LEU A 7 6.50 -2.58 10.98
N ILE A 8 5.97 -3.82 11.05
CA ILE A 8 5.12 -4.38 9.98
C ILE A 8 3.83 -3.58 9.82
N GLN A 9 3.14 -3.26 10.93
CA GLN A 9 1.90 -2.48 10.88
C GLN A 9 2.14 -1.05 10.38
N ALA A 10 3.21 -0.40 10.85
CA ALA A 10 3.57 0.95 10.41
C ALA A 10 3.95 0.95 8.92
N GLY A 11 4.74 -0.03 8.47
CA GLY A 11 5.07 -0.21 7.06
C GLY A 11 3.84 -0.46 6.20
N ALA A 12 2.93 -1.34 6.64
CA ALA A 12 1.67 -1.58 5.96
C ALA A 12 0.80 -0.32 5.89
N LEU A 13 0.74 0.49 6.94
CA LEU A 13 0.01 1.77 6.92
C LEU A 13 0.60 2.74 5.89
N CYS A 14 1.93 2.88 5.83
CA CYS A 14 2.59 3.71 4.83
C CYS A 14 2.30 3.23 3.40
N LEU A 15 2.36 1.91 3.17
CA LEU A 15 2.03 1.32 1.87
C LEU A 15 0.55 1.50 1.52
N ALA A 16 -0.36 1.38 2.49
CA ALA A 16 -1.78 1.61 2.27
C ALA A 16 -2.05 3.06 1.85
N ALA A 17 -1.43 4.03 2.52
CA ALA A 17 -1.53 5.44 2.16
C ALA A 17 -0.96 5.72 0.76
N LEU A 18 0.20 5.13 0.44
CA LEU A 18 0.78 5.23 -0.91
C LEU A 18 -0.14 4.62 -1.96
N GLY A 19 -0.60 3.38 -1.80
CA GLY A 19 -1.53 2.73 -2.74
C GLY A 19 -2.81 3.53 -2.95
N LEU A 20 -3.39 4.06 -1.87
CA LEU A 20 -4.60 4.89 -1.93
C LEU A 20 -4.36 6.23 -2.63
N THR A 21 -3.22 6.87 -2.40
CA THR A 21 -2.87 8.13 -3.10
C THR A 21 -2.67 7.91 -4.60
N LEU A 22 -2.04 6.81 -5.01
CA LEU A 22 -1.90 6.44 -6.42
C LEU A 22 -3.27 6.21 -7.08
N LEU A 23 -4.21 5.59 -6.36
CA LEU A 23 -5.59 5.36 -6.82
C LEU A 23 -6.42 6.63 -6.94
N ALA A 24 -6.44 7.45 -5.87
CA ALA A 24 -7.32 8.60 -5.75
C ALA A 24 -6.79 9.83 -6.51
N ARG A 25 -5.47 9.98 -6.62
CA ARG A 25 -4.81 11.14 -7.23
C ARG A 25 -3.67 10.72 -8.17
N PRO A 26 -3.98 9.99 -9.26
CA PRO A 26 -2.97 9.53 -10.22
C PRO A 26 -2.21 10.70 -10.86
N ALA A 27 -2.82 11.88 -11.01
CA ALA A 27 -2.16 13.08 -11.54
C ALA A 27 -0.97 13.56 -10.66
N LEU A 28 -1.12 13.52 -9.33
CA LEU A 28 -0.03 13.87 -8.41
C LEU A 28 1.10 12.85 -8.50
N ALA A 29 0.75 11.57 -8.54
CA ALA A 29 1.72 10.50 -8.69
C ALA A 29 2.47 10.57 -10.02
N ARG A 30 1.77 10.87 -11.13
CA ARG A 30 2.39 11.12 -12.42
C ARG A 30 3.37 12.29 -12.38
N ALA A 31 2.98 13.40 -11.77
CA ALA A 31 3.84 14.57 -11.64
C ALA A 31 5.12 14.27 -10.83
N LEU A 32 4.99 13.54 -9.71
CA LEU A 32 6.12 13.10 -8.89
C LEU A 32 7.04 12.14 -9.65
N LEU A 33 6.48 11.25 -10.45
CA LEU A 33 7.22 10.27 -11.25
C LEU A 33 7.70 10.83 -12.61
N ARG A 34 7.40 12.11 -12.92
CA ARG A 34 7.69 12.76 -14.21
C ARG A 34 7.23 11.93 -15.42
N LEU A 35 6.07 11.29 -15.29
CA LEU A 35 5.49 10.49 -16.36
C LEU A 35 4.76 11.38 -17.36
N GLU A 36 4.86 11.02 -18.64
CA GLU A 36 4.15 11.66 -19.73
C GLU A 36 2.64 11.61 -19.52
N ASP A 37 1.93 12.62 -20.02
CA ASP A 37 0.47 12.69 -19.94
C ASP A 37 -0.17 11.72 -20.93
N SER A 38 -0.37 10.48 -20.47
CA SER A 38 -1.12 9.48 -21.21
C SER A 38 -2.14 8.78 -20.31
N GLU A 39 -3.24 8.38 -20.94
CA GLU A 39 -4.28 7.59 -20.30
C GLU A 39 -3.74 6.22 -19.85
N ALA A 40 -2.82 5.64 -20.61
CA ALA A 40 -2.12 4.42 -20.28
C ALA A 40 -1.30 4.54 -18.98
N ALA A 41 -0.55 5.64 -18.80
CA ALA A 41 0.21 5.88 -17.58
C ALA A 41 -0.73 6.01 -16.36
N ALA A 42 -1.83 6.75 -16.50
CA ALA A 42 -2.82 6.90 -15.42
C ALA A 42 -3.47 5.55 -15.06
N TYR A 43 -3.76 4.70 -16.05
CA TYR A 43 -4.30 3.36 -15.83
C TYR A 43 -3.31 2.44 -15.11
N ALA A 44 -2.05 2.41 -15.56
CA ALA A 44 -0.99 1.63 -14.92
C ALA A 44 -0.80 2.02 -13.44
N LEU A 45 -0.86 3.33 -13.15
CA LEU A 45 -0.79 3.86 -11.78
C LEU A 45 -1.96 3.43 -10.90
N ARG A 46 -3.19 3.36 -11.44
CA ARG A 46 -4.35 2.85 -10.69
C ARG A 46 -4.19 1.37 -10.36
N ILE A 47 -3.70 0.56 -11.30
CA ILE A 47 -3.43 -0.87 -11.05
C ILE A 47 -2.32 -1.00 -10.00
N GLY A 48 -1.21 -0.29 -10.16
CA GLY A 48 -0.11 -0.29 -9.20
C GLY A 48 -0.59 0.14 -7.80
N GLY A 49 -1.40 1.19 -7.73
CA GLY A 49 -2.03 1.65 -6.49
C GLY A 49 -2.92 0.60 -5.84
N ALA A 50 -3.79 -0.05 -6.61
CA ALA A 50 -4.64 -1.13 -6.13
C ALA A 50 -3.85 -2.34 -5.63
N MET A 51 -2.81 -2.74 -6.34
CA MET A 51 -1.93 -3.84 -5.96
C MET A 51 -1.18 -3.53 -4.65
N ILE A 52 -0.60 -2.33 -4.53
CA ILE A 52 0.10 -1.88 -3.31
C ILE A 52 -0.86 -1.82 -2.13
N PHE A 53 -2.06 -1.26 -2.33
CA PHE A 53 -3.08 -1.18 -1.29
C PHE A 53 -3.54 -2.57 -0.83
N ALA A 54 -3.85 -3.48 -1.76
CA ALA A 54 -4.24 -4.84 -1.43
C ALA A 54 -3.13 -5.60 -0.68
N ALA A 55 -1.87 -5.49 -1.13
CA ALA A 55 -0.72 -6.09 -0.47
C ALA A 55 -0.54 -5.57 0.98
N SER A 56 -0.80 -4.28 1.20
CA SER A 56 -0.71 -3.68 2.53
C SER A 56 -1.78 -4.22 3.49
N LEU A 57 -3.03 -4.36 3.03
CA LEU A 57 -4.12 -4.95 3.81
C LEU A 57 -3.84 -6.42 4.13
N PHE A 58 -3.33 -7.16 3.13
CA PHE A 58 -2.95 -8.56 3.30
C PHE A 58 -1.85 -8.72 4.36
N LEU A 59 -0.77 -7.93 4.26
CA LEU A 59 0.34 -8.00 5.21
C LEU A 59 -0.09 -7.63 6.63
N ALA A 60 -0.88 -6.55 6.78
CA ALA A 60 -1.41 -6.14 8.07
C ALA A 60 -2.32 -7.22 8.69
N GLY A 61 -3.28 -7.71 7.90
CA GLY A 61 -4.23 -8.75 8.33
C GLY A 61 -3.53 -10.06 8.70
N PHE A 62 -2.58 -10.51 7.89
CA PHE A 62 -1.77 -11.70 8.16
C PHE A 62 -0.98 -11.56 9.46
N SER A 63 -0.30 -10.43 9.66
CA SER A 63 0.50 -10.19 10.87
C SER A 63 -0.37 -10.14 12.14
N ALA A 64 -1.58 -9.59 12.03
CA ALA A 64 -2.55 -9.54 13.12
C ALA A 64 -3.07 -10.94 13.45
N ALA A 65 -3.48 -11.71 12.44
CA ALA A 65 -3.95 -13.09 12.59
C ALA A 65 -2.86 -13.99 13.21
N TYR A 66 -1.62 -13.87 12.73
CA TYR A 66 -0.47 -14.59 13.29
C TYR A 66 -0.27 -14.26 14.78
N ARG A 67 -0.35 -12.98 15.17
CA ARG A 67 -0.24 -12.59 16.59
C ARG A 67 -1.37 -13.14 17.45
N LEU A 68 -2.58 -13.22 16.91
CA LEU A 68 -3.70 -13.82 17.63
C LEU A 68 -3.48 -15.32 17.79
N ALA A 69 -3.05 -16.01 16.74
CA ALA A 69 -2.76 -17.45 16.77
C ALA A 69 -1.62 -17.81 17.74
N VAL A 70 -0.55 -17.01 17.81
CA VAL A 70 0.58 -17.24 18.74
C VAL A 70 0.21 -16.95 20.20
N ARG A 71 -0.86 -16.18 20.43
CA ARG A 71 -1.36 -15.83 21.78
C ARG A 71 -2.49 -16.73 22.26
N ALA A 72 -3.05 -17.56 21.38
CA ALA A 72 -4.05 -18.56 21.70
C ALA A 72 -3.37 -19.79 22.32
#